data_AF-A0A6A4I555-F1
#
_entry.id   AF-A0A6A4I555-F1
#
_cell.length_a   1.000
_cell.length_b   1.000
_cell.length_c   1.000
_cell.angle_alpha   90.00
_cell.angle_beta   90.00
_cell.angle_gamma   90.00
#
_symmetry.space_group_name_H-M   'P 1'
#
loop_
_entity.id
_entity.type
_entity.pdbx_description
1 polymer ?
#
loop_
_entity_poly.entity_id
_entity_poly.type
_entity_poly.pdbx_seq_one_letter_code
_entity_poly.pdbx_strand_id
1 'polypeptide(L)' 'MPSSISTLHPALTHVGQVGSLDDVQLVSVPKEDWSNIGDDILASLKNSQGVHSVSVQEPKQRTKRTGDEL' A
#
# COMPACT_ATOMS: atom_id res chain seq x y z
N MET A 1 7.30 16.79 3.02
CA MET A 1 8.03 15.57 2.60
C MET A 1 7.05 14.42 2.58
N PRO A 2 6.90 13.74 1.45
CA PRO A 2 5.89 12.68 1.27
C PRO A 2 6.16 11.43 2.16
N SER A 3 7.36 11.32 2.73
CA SER A 3 7.75 10.34 3.76
C SER A 3 6.95 10.41 5.07
N SER A 4 6.15 11.47 5.29
CA SER A 4 5.35 11.62 6.52
C SER A 4 4.18 10.63 6.60
N ILE A 5 3.82 9.96 5.49
CA ILE A 5 2.75 8.96 5.47
C ILE A 5 2.99 7.79 6.44
N SER A 6 4.24 7.36 6.63
CA SER A 6 4.54 6.29 7.60
C SER A 6 4.46 6.75 9.06
N THR A 7 4.39 8.05 9.32
CA THR A 7 4.12 8.56 10.68
C THR A 7 2.64 8.60 11.01
N LEU A 8 1.74 8.38 10.04
CA LEU A 8 0.30 8.36 10.26
C LEU A 8 -0.15 7.12 11.03
N HIS A 9 0.53 5.97 10.84
CA HIS A 9 0.16 4.74 11.50
C HIS A 9 1.38 3.87 11.80
N PRO A 10 1.55 3.33 13.03
CA PRO A 10 2.71 2.54 13.42
C PRO A 10 2.87 1.24 12.61
N ALA A 11 1.77 0.69 12.09
CA ALA A 11 1.80 -0.50 11.23
C ALA A 11 2.15 -0.20 9.75
N LEU A 12 2.27 1.06 9.35
CA LEU A 12 2.65 1.45 7.97
C LEU A 12 4.16 1.48 7.84
N THR A 13 4.71 0.51 7.12
CA THR A 13 6.13 0.50 6.76
C THR A 13 6.33 1.25 5.45
N HIS A 14 7.18 2.28 5.45
CA HIS A 14 7.52 3.01 4.23
C HIS A 14 8.42 2.14 3.37
N VAL A 15 7.96 1.81 2.16
CA VAL A 15 8.76 1.02 1.21
C VAL A 15 9.59 1.96 0.32
N GLY A 16 9.02 3.10 -0.06
CA GLY A 16 9.72 4.12 -0.86
C GLY A 16 8.80 4.78 -1.88
N GLN A 17 9.37 5.39 -2.91
CA GLN A 17 8.62 5.99 -4.01
C GLN A 17 8.45 5.00 -5.19
N VAL A 18 7.41 5.19 -6.01
CA VAL A 18 7.16 4.31 -7.17
C VAL A 18 7.95 4.80 -8.39
N GLY A 19 9.10 4.18 -8.65
CA GLY A 19 9.94 4.49 -9.79
C GLY A 19 10.51 5.91 -9.71
N SER A 20 10.18 6.76 -10.69
CA SER A 20 10.57 8.18 -10.74
C SER A 20 9.46 9.14 -10.26
N LEU A 21 8.37 8.62 -9.70
CA LEU A 21 7.25 9.42 -9.20
C LEU A 21 7.49 9.80 -7.74
N ASP A 22 8.02 11.00 -7.50
CA ASP A 22 8.29 11.49 -6.13
C ASP A 22 7.01 11.74 -5.31
N ASP A 23 5.88 12.00 -5.99
CA ASP A 23 4.58 12.23 -5.36
C ASP A 23 3.90 10.93 -4.89
N VAL A 24 4.29 9.77 -5.44
CA VAL A 24 3.66 8.49 -5.13
C VAL A 24 4.52 7.71 -4.15
N GLN A 25 3.98 7.50 -2.96
CA GLN A 25 4.65 6.74 -1.90
C GLN A 25 4.02 5.35 -1.76
N LEU A 26 4.88 4.34 -1.78
CA LEU A 26 4.54 2.95 -1.53
C LEU A 26 4.74 2.64 -0.05
N VAL A 27 3.71 2.08 0.56
CA VAL A 27 3.69 1.61 1.94
C VAL A 27 3.29 0.14 1.98
N SER A 28 3.83 -0.60 2.94
CA SER A 28 3.46 -1.98 3.22
C SER A 28 2.88 -2.10 4.62
N VAL A 29 1.92 -3.01 4.75
CA VAL A 29 1.26 -3.35 6.02
C VAL A 29 1.21 -4.88 6.09
N PRO A 30 1.52 -5.48 7.26
CA PRO A 30 1.32 -6.91 7.46
C PRO A 30 -0.14 -7.30 7.21
N LYS A 31 -0.38 -8.46 6.60
CA LYS A 31 -1.74 -8.90 6.27
C LYS A 31 -2.61 -9.11 7.51
N GLU A 32 -2.01 -9.54 8.61
CA GLU A 32 -2.66 -9.72 9.91
C GLU A 32 -3.25 -8.40 10.46
N ASP A 33 -2.48 -7.32 10.36
CA ASP A 33 -2.90 -5.99 10.74
C ASP A 33 -3.88 -5.41 9.73
N TRP A 34 -3.61 -5.54 8.43
CA TRP A 34 -4.47 -4.99 7.37
C TRP A 34 -5.95 -5.41 7.49
N SER A 35 -6.22 -6.63 7.96
CA SER A 35 -7.60 -7.10 8.18
C SER A 35 -8.35 -6.34 9.28
N ASN A 36 -7.64 -5.75 10.25
CA ASN A 36 -8.22 -5.06 11.40
C ASN A 36 -8.14 -3.52 11.26
N ILE A 37 -7.03 -3.01 10.70
CA ILE A 37 -6.73 -1.57 10.63
C ILE A 37 -6.67 -1.03 9.19
N GLY A 38 -6.91 -1.85 8.17
CA GLY A 38 -6.84 -1.42 6.77
C GLY A 38 -7.86 -0.33 6.43
N ASP A 39 -9.06 -0.41 6.98
CA ASP A 39 -10.09 0.62 6.77
C ASP A 39 -9.72 1.96 7.46
N ASP A 40 -9.17 1.89 8.67
CA ASP A 40 -8.67 3.06 9.42
C ASP A 40 -7.50 3.74 8.69
N ILE A 41 -6.56 2.95 8.19
CA ILE A 41 -5.45 3.43 7.36
C ILE A 41 -5.99 4.13 6.10
N LEU A 42 -6.96 3.52 5.42
CA LEU A 42 -7.56 4.10 4.22
C LEU A 42 -8.30 5.40 4.51
N ALA A 43 -9.04 5.46 5.61
CA ALA A 43 -9.74 6.65 6.07
C ALA A 43 -8.74 7.77 6.41
N SER A 44 -7.69 7.45 7.16
CA SER A 44 -6.62 8.38 7.52
C SER A 44 -5.86 8.90 6.30
N LEU A 45 -5.55 8.04 5.33
CA LEU A 45 -4.89 8.43 4.07
C LEU A 45 -5.79 9.33 3.22
N LYS A 46 -7.09 9.00 3.09
CA LYS A 46 -8.05 9.83 2.34
C LYS A 46 -8.32 11.18 3.01
N ASN A 47 -8.27 11.22 4.34
CA ASN A 47 -8.45 12.45 5.11
C ASN A 47 -7.15 13.28 5.21
N SER A 48 -6.01 12.71 4.80
CA SER A 48 -4.72 13.40 4.84
C SER A 48 -4.62 14.45 3.74
N GLN A 49 -4.24 15.66 4.13
CA GLN A 49 -4.13 16.79 3.22
C GLN A 49 -2.98 16.58 2.21
N GLY A 50 -3.34 16.38 0.94
CA GLY A 50 -2.39 16.17 -0.16
C GLY A 50 -2.47 14.80 -0.82
N VAL A 51 -3.25 13.86 -0.29
CA VAL A 51 -3.46 12.55 -0.92
C VAL A 51 -4.56 12.66 -1.97
N HIS A 52 -4.20 12.54 -3.25
CA HIS A 52 -5.17 12.62 -4.34
C HIS A 52 -5.90 11.30 -4.59
N SER A 53 -5.21 10.17 -4.38
CA SER A 53 -5.76 8.84 -4.59
C SER A 53 -4.99 7.81 -3.76
N VAL A 54 -5.71 6.77 -3.32
CA VAL A 54 -5.14 5.63 -2.59
C VAL A 54 -5.54 4.36 -3.34
N SER A 55 -4.54 3.54 -3.67
CA SER A 55 -4.75 2.25 -4.34
C SER A 55 -4.19 1.14 -3.46
N VAL A 56 -5.03 0.17 -3.11
CA VAL A 56 -4.62 -1.01 -2.35
C VAL A 56 -4.27 -2.10 -3.34
N GLN A 57 -3.01 -2.55 -3.30
CA GLN A 57 -2.57 -3.69 -4.09
C GLN A 57 -2.26 -4.86 -3.18
N GLU A 58 -3.18 -5.82 -3.12
CA GLU A 58 -2.88 -7.11 -2.50
C GLU A 58 -1.94 -7.89 -3.43
N PRO A 59 -0.76 -8.33 -2.95
CA PRO A 59 0.15 -9.15 -3.76
C PRO A 59 -0.53 -10.49 -4.06
N LYS A 60 -1.22 -10.56 -5.20
CA LYS A 60 -1.77 -11.80 -5.72
C LYS A 60 -0.61 -12.67 -6.19
N GLN A 61 -0.39 -13.77 -5.50
CA GLN A 61 0.52 -14.82 -5.96
C GLN A 61 0.11 -15.22 -7.38
N ARG A 62 0.97 -14.94 -8.35
CA ARG A 62 0.79 -15.37 -9.73
C ARG A 62 0.89 -16.89 -9.75
N THR A 63 -0.25 -17.59 -9.73
CA THR A 63 -0.28 -19.01 -10.08
C THR A 63 0.16 -19.09 -11.53
N LYS A 64 1.34 -19.68 -11.79
CA LYS A 64 1.72 -20.11 -13.14
C LYS A 64 0.53 -20.88 -13.70
N ARG A 65 -0.12 -20.39 -14.76
CA ARG A 65 -0.85 -21.27 -15.66
C ARG A 65 0.22 -22.19 -16.23
N THR A 66 0.42 -23.34 -15.60
CA THR A 66 1.02 -24.49 -16.28
C THR A 66 0.11 -24.71 -17.48
N GLY A 67 0.58 -24.29 -18.65
CA GLY A 67 0.12 -24.89 -19.88
C GLY A 67 0.54 -26.34 -19.80
N ASP A 68 -0.41 -27.20 -19.45
CA ASP A 68 -0.28 -28.62 -19.68
C ASP A 68 -0.77 -28.83 -21.11
N GLU A 69 0.21 -28.98 -22.01
CA GLU A 69 0.00 -29.47 -23.36
C GLU A 69 -0.43 -30.93 -23.26
N LEU A 70 -1.64 -31.30 -23.72
CA LEU A 70 -1.99 -32.59 -24.36
C LEU A 70 -3.38 -32.51 -25.01
#